data_AF-A0A1F6F407-F1
#
_entry.id   AF-A0A1F6F407-F1
#
_cell.length_a   1.000
_cell.length_b   1.000
_cell.length_c   1.000
_cell.angle_alpha   90.00
_cell.angle_beta   90.00
_cell.angle_gamma   90.00
#
_symmetry.space_group_name_H-M   'P 1'
#
loop_
_entity.id
_entity.type
_entity.pdbx_description
1 polymer ?
#
loop_
_entity_poly.entity_id
_entity_poly.type
_entity_poly.pdbx_seq_one_letter_code
_entity_poly.pdbx_strand_id
1 'polypeptide(L)' 'MKYAHTVSFILLAVGGLAWGIYGLIGLDVVYSFLGESIAKIVYILVGVAAVYEVVTHKSRCKACSGQMA' A
#
# COMPACT_ATOMS: atom_id res chain seq x y z
N MET A 1 14.93 6.54 9.17
CA MET A 1 13.97 6.22 8.07
C MET A 1 12.61 5.65 8.55
N LYS A 2 12.16 5.84 9.81
CA LYS A 2 10.88 5.27 10.31
C LYS A 2 9.66 5.68 9.44
N TYR A 3 9.56 6.97 9.12
CA TYR A 3 8.45 7.55 8.34
C TYR A 3 8.23 6.88 6.98
N ALA A 4 9.29 6.56 6.23
CA ALA A 4 9.16 5.95 4.90
C ALA A 4 8.49 4.55 4.95
N HIS A 5 8.66 3.80 6.04
CA HIS A 5 8.02 2.48 6.19
C HIS A 5 6.58 2.57 6.68
N THR A 6 6.29 3.51 7.58
CA THR A 6 4.91 3.77 7.98
C THR A 6 4.08 4.24 6.78
N VAL A 7 4.63 5.12 5.95
CA VAL A 7 3.96 5.60 4.73
C VAL A 7 3.80 4.48 3.69
N SER A 8 4.85 3.68 3.42
CA SER A 8 4.73 2.54 2.49
C SER A 8 3.71 1.51 2.97
N PHE A 9 3.73 1.16 4.25
CA PHE A 9 2.77 0.23 4.85
C PHE A 9 1.33 0.73 4.76
N ILE A 10 1.08 2.02 5.04
CA ILE A 10 -0.26 2.62 4.91
C ILE A 10 -0.71 2.61 3.44
N LEU A 11 0.16 3.01 2.50
CA LEU A 11 -0.17 2.98 1.06
C LEU A 11 -0.54 1.56 0.60
N LEU A 12 0.20 0.57 1.07
CA LEU A 12 0.01 -0.84 0.72
C LEU A 12 -1.26 -1.40 1.37
N ALA A 13 -1.55 -1.04 2.62
CA ALA A 13 -2.78 -1.42 3.32
C ALA A 13 -4.03 -0.81 2.66
N VAL A 14 -3.99 0.49 2.34
CA VAL A 14 -5.10 1.19 1.66
C VAL A 14 -5.29 0.65 0.24
N GLY A 15 -4.19 0.46 -0.51
CA GLY A 15 -4.24 -0.13 -1.85
C GLY A 15 -4.76 -1.58 -1.84
N GLY A 16 -4.32 -2.38 -0.87
CA GLY A 16 -4.79 -3.76 -0.66
C GLY A 16 -6.26 -3.84 -0.27
N LEU A 17 -6.74 -2.91 0.57
CA LEU A 17 -8.17 -2.81 0.89
C LEU A 17 -9.01 -2.42 -0.33
N ALA A 18 -8.54 -1.46 -1.14
CA ALA A 18 -9.23 -1.08 -2.38
C ALA A 18 -9.33 -2.26 -3.37
N TRP A 19 -8.24 -3.01 -3.53
CA TRP A 19 -8.23 -4.23 -4.34
C TRP A 19 -9.06 -5.37 -3.73
N GLY A 20 -9.13 -5.48 -2.40
CA GLY A 20 -10.01 -6.42 -1.71
C GLY A 20 -11.48 -6.13 -2.00
N ILE A 21 -11.88 -4.86 -1.97
CA ILE A 21 -13.24 -4.43 -2.34
C ILE A 21 -13.51 -4.74 -3.83
N TYR A 22 -12.54 -4.47 -4.71
CA TYR A 22 -12.66 -4.84 -6.12
C TYR A 22 -12.84 -6.36 -6.31
N GLY A 23 -12.10 -7.19 -5.58
CA GLY A 23 -12.25 -8.64 -5.64
C GLY A 23 -13.58 -9.17 -5.07
N LEU A 24 -14.15 -8.49 -4.06
CA LEU A 24 -15.41 -8.90 -3.41
C LEU A 24 -16.66 -8.53 -4.21
N ILE A 25 -16.70 -7.31 -4.75
CA ILE A 25 -17.91 -6.74 -5.37
C ILE A 25 -17.71 -6.22 -6.80
N GLY A 26 -16.51 -6.36 -7.37
CA GLY A 26 -16.18 -5.89 -8.73
C GLY A 26 -16.10 -4.36 -8.87
N LEU A 27 -16.23 -3.62 -7.76
CA LEU A 27 -16.21 -2.16 -7.76
C LEU A 27 -14.77 -1.66 -7.68
N ASP A 28 -14.32 -0.99 -8.73
CA ASP A 28 -13.03 -0.33 -8.74
C ASP A 28 -13.16 1.07 -8.13
N VAL A 29 -12.97 1.17 -6.82
CA VAL A 29 -13.06 2.44 -6.08
C VAL A 29 -12.05 3.47 -6.60
N VAL A 30 -10.85 3.04 -7.01
CA VAL A 30 -9.81 3.96 -7.46
C VAL A 30 -10.17 4.54 -8.83
N TYR A 31 -10.58 3.67 -9.76
CA TYR A 31 -11.04 4.07 -11.09
C TYR A 31 -12.32 4.90 -11.03
N SER A 32 -13.29 4.51 -10.20
CA SER A 32 -14.57 5.23 -10.07
C SER A 32 -14.42 6.64 -9.53
N PHE A 33 -13.45 6.90 -8.63
CA PHE A 33 -13.23 8.22 -8.05
C PHE A 33 -12.23 9.09 -8.81
N LEU A 34 -11.17 8.50 -9.37
CA LEU A 34 -10.05 9.27 -9.96
C LEU A 34 -10.01 9.21 -11.49
N GLY A 35 -10.76 8.32 -12.12
CA GLY A 35 -10.73 8.09 -13.55
C GLY A 35 -9.50 7.30 -14.02
N GLU A 36 -9.54 6.84 -15.27
CA GLU A 36 -8.58 5.86 -15.82
C GLU A 36 -7.11 6.29 -15.71
N SER A 37 -6.79 7.50 -16.14
CA SER A 37 -5.41 7.98 -16.23
C SER A 37 -4.73 8.08 -14.87
N ILE A 38 -5.47 8.56 -13.86
CA ILE A 38 -4.94 8.74 -12.50
C ILE A 38 -4.93 7.40 -11.76
N ALA A 39 -5.94 6.55 -11.96
CA ALA A 39 -6.00 5.22 -11.34
C ALA A 39 -4.79 4.35 -11.72
N LYS A 40 -4.36 4.37 -12.99
CA LYS A 40 -3.14 3.66 -13.44
C LYS A 40 -1.90 4.09 -12.67
N ILE A 41 -1.74 5.39 -12.42
CA ILE A 41 -0.61 5.93 -11.66
C ILE A 41 -0.67 5.43 -10.21
N VAL A 42 -1.86 5.47 -9.58
CA VAL A 42 -2.06 4.96 -8.22
C VAL A 42 -1.72 3.47 -8.13
N TYR A 43 -2.12 2.66 -9.10
CA TYR A 43 -1.79 1.23 -9.13
C TYR A 43 -0.29 0.97 -9.25
N ILE A 44 0.41 1.73 -10.08
CA ILE A 44 1.87 1.64 -10.17
C ILE A 44 2.51 2.00 -8.82
N LEU A 45 2.05 3.07 -8.16
CA LEU A 45 2.56 3.50 -6.85
C LEU A 45 2.30 2.45 -5.76
N VAL A 46 1.11 1.85 -5.74
CA VAL A 46 0.77 0.76 -4.80
C VAL A 46 1.65 -0.47 -5.05
N GLY A 47 1.88 -0.85 -6.32
CA GLY A 47 2.77 -1.95 -6.68
C GLY A 47 4.23 -1.69 -6.28
N VAL A 48 4.73 -0.48 -6.50
CA VAL A 48 6.08 -0.08 -6.05
C VAL A 48 6.18 -0.08 -4.52
N ALA A 49 5.16 0.40 -3.82
CA ALA A 49 5.10 0.34 -2.36
C ALA A 49 5.10 -1.12 -1.85
N ALA A 50 4.39 -2.02 -2.54
CA ALA A 50 4.39 -3.45 -2.23
C ALA A 50 5.76 -4.10 -2.38
N VAL A 51 6.44 -3.85 -3.49
CA VAL A 51 7.80 -4.35 -3.72
C VAL A 51 8.77 -3.76 -2.69
N TYR A 52 8.69 -2.46 -2.42
CA TYR A 52 9.54 -1.80 -1.41
C TYR A 52 9.35 -2.42 -0.02
N GLU A 53 8.10 -2.64 0.39
CA GLU A 53 7.80 -3.26 1.67
C GLU A 53 8.31 -4.70 1.70
N VAL A 54 8.03 -5.54 0.71
CA VAL A 54 8.51 -6.94 0.67
C VAL A 54 10.04 -7.04 0.76
N VAL A 55 10.76 -6.18 0.03
CA VAL A 55 12.24 -6.20 -0.01
C VAL A 55 12.85 -5.63 1.27
N THR A 56 12.19 -4.66 1.93
CA THR A 56 12.73 -4.00 3.13
C THR A 56 12.20 -4.56 4.45
N HIS A 57 11.07 -5.27 4.45
CA HIS A 57 10.35 -5.72 5.64
C HIS A 57 11.19 -6.66 6.51
N LYS A 58 11.94 -7.59 5.93
CA LYS A 58 12.79 -8.53 6.70
C LYS A 58 13.87 -7.80 7.52
N SER A 59 14.42 -6.72 6.99
CA SER A 59 15.43 -5.89 7.68
C SER A 59 14.82 -4.86 8.64
N ARG A 60 13.51 -4.60 8.52
CA ARG A 60 12.77 -3.56 9.26
C ARG A 60 11.76 -4.12 10.26
N CYS A 61 11.66 -5.44 10.39
CA CYS A 61 10.80 -6.14 11.35
C CYS A 61 10.96 -5.63 12.81
N LYS A 62 12.15 -5.13 13.19
CA LYS A 62 12.40 -4.48 14.51
C LYS A 62 11.70 -3.12 14.70
N ALA A 63 11.31 -2.44 13.61
CA ALA A 63 10.57 -1.17 13.68
C ALA A 63 9.07 -1.38 13.90
N CYS A 64 8.52 -2.53 13.50
CA CYS A 64 7.19 -3.00 13.89
C CYS A 64 7.15 -3.51 15.35
N SER A 65 8.30 -3.94 15.89
CA SER A 65 8.43 -4.51 17.24
C SER A 65 8.88 -3.52 18.32
N GLY A 66 8.84 -2.20 18.08
CA GLY A 66 9.05 -1.21 19.16
C GLY A 66 7.81 -1.23 20.07
N GLN A 67 7.78 -2.00 21.16
CA GLN A 67 8.46 -1.63 22.40
C GLN A 67 8.43 -0.11 22.58
N MET A 68 7.32 0.32 23.17
CA MET A 68 7.31 1.43 24.10
C MET A 68 8.23 1.03 25.25
N ALA A 69 9.47 1.50 25.25
CA ALA A 69 10.33 1.59 26.42
C ALA A 69 11.24 2.80 26.22
#